data_AF-A0A117LT93-F1
#
_entry.id   AF-A0A117LT93-F1
#
_cell.length_a   1.000
_cell.length_b   1.000
_cell.length_c   1.000
_cell.angle_alpha   90.00
_cell.angle_beta   90.00
_cell.angle_gamma   90.00
#
_symmetry.space_group_name_H-M   'P 1'
#
loop_
_entity.id
_entity.type
_entity.pdbx_description
1 polymer ?
#
loop_
_entity_poly.entity_id
_entity_poly.type
_entity_poly.pdbx_seq_one_letter_code
_entity_poly.pdbx_strand_id
1 'polypeptide(L)'
;MSKIKKNIQILCLLAINLFFLSSFVSADTNGFFFEYYRDQDLTEKIESGSKLKAGSYYIKIIQSGSSSLPTYISIDSEGINNDVSNHAIEDIGNGIFRYNRVINHDPLAIGIDPEIILINGQTPINNSDFYYTDTIVPELDLEATLGESEDTYRLISNEALSYIEIKMSPEHKILFR
;
A
#
# COMPACT_ATOMS: atom_id res chain seq x y z
N MET A 1 -29.05 -44.81 31.49
CA MET A 1 -28.08 -43.72 31.77
C MET A 1 -28.86 -42.41 31.90
N SER A 2 -28.76 -41.69 33.03
CA SER A 2 -29.57 -40.47 33.27
C SER A 2 -29.29 -39.39 32.23
N LYS A 3 -30.31 -38.65 31.78
CA LYS A 3 -30.20 -37.52 30.82
C LYS A 3 -29.06 -36.55 31.20
N ILE A 4 -28.84 -36.34 32.50
CA ILE A 4 -27.81 -35.46 33.04
C ILE A 4 -26.40 -35.95 32.67
N LYS A 5 -26.13 -37.26 32.74
CA LYS A 5 -24.81 -37.82 32.38
C LYS A 5 -24.51 -37.66 30.88
N LYS A 6 -25.54 -37.73 30.03
CA LYS A 6 -25.40 -37.58 28.58
C LYS A 6 -25.11 -36.14 28.18
N ASN A 7 -25.75 -35.17 28.85
CA ASN A 7 -25.51 -33.74 28.62
C ASN A 7 -24.11 -33.30 29.05
N ILE A 8 -23.59 -33.83 30.17
CA ILE A 8 -22.22 -33.56 30.63
C ILE A 8 -21.18 -34.13 29.64
N GLN A 9 -21.39 -35.35 29.13
CA GLN A 9 -20.50 -35.92 28.10
C GLN A 9 -20.48 -35.09 26.81
N ILE A 10 -21.63 -34.61 26.35
CA ILE A 10 -21.72 -33.77 25.14
C ILE A 10 -20.99 -32.45 25.37
N LEU A 11 -21.15 -31.81 26.53
CA LEU A 11 -20.47 -30.56 26.86
C LEU A 11 -18.94 -30.74 26.94
N CYS A 12 -18.47 -31.85 27.52
CA CYS A 12 -17.04 -32.19 27.54
C CYS A 12 -16.50 -32.45 26.11
N LEU A 13 -17.22 -33.17 25.26
CA LEU A 13 -16.81 -33.37 23.87
C LEU A 13 -16.77 -32.05 23.09
N LEU A 14 -17.72 -31.14 23.33
CA LEU A 14 -17.75 -29.83 22.67
C LEU A 14 -16.57 -28.97 23.12
N ALA A 15 -16.27 -28.94 24.43
CA ALA A 15 -15.14 -28.19 24.99
C ALA A 15 -13.79 -28.74 24.50
N ILE A 16 -13.64 -30.07 24.41
CA ILE A 16 -12.45 -30.71 23.86
C ILE A 16 -12.27 -30.38 22.39
N ASN A 17 -13.34 -30.41 21.58
CA ASN A 17 -13.27 -30.02 20.17
C ASN A 17 -12.95 -28.52 19.99
N LEU A 18 -13.49 -27.65 20.83
CA LEU A 18 -13.18 -26.21 20.79
C LEU A 18 -11.70 -25.95 21.16
N PHE A 19 -11.16 -26.73 22.10
CA PHE A 19 -9.77 -26.68 22.53
C PHE A 19 -8.80 -27.25 21.48
N PHE A 20 -9.23 -28.23 20.69
CA PHE A 20 -8.46 -28.73 19.54
C PHE A 20 -8.60 -27.85 18.29
N LEU A 21 -9.69 -27.09 18.13
CA LEU A 21 -9.84 -26.10 17.06
C LEU A 21 -8.97 -24.85 17.29
N SER A 22 -8.59 -24.56 18.53
CA SER A 22 -7.57 -23.55 18.87
C SER A 22 -6.15 -24.11 18.78
N SER A 23 -5.92 -25.20 18.03
CA SER A 23 -4.55 -25.59 17.69
C SER A 23 -3.92 -24.41 16.96
N PHE A 24 -3.03 -23.73 17.68
CA PHE A 24 -2.24 -22.61 17.20
C PHE A 24 -1.71 -22.97 15.81
N VAL A 25 -2.10 -22.18 14.80
CA VAL A 25 -1.23 -22.01 13.65
C VAL A 25 0.07 -21.50 14.26
N SER A 26 1.07 -22.37 14.36
CA SER A 26 2.44 -21.94 14.54
C SER A 26 2.71 -21.07 13.33
N ALA A 27 2.62 -19.75 13.49
CA ALA A 27 3.12 -18.83 12.49
C ALA A 27 4.55 -19.28 12.20
N ASP A 28 4.86 -19.62 10.95
CA ASP A 28 6.24 -19.91 10.58
C ASP A 28 7.03 -18.64 10.91
N THR A 29 7.85 -18.72 11.94
CA THR A 29 8.66 -17.58 12.38
C THR A 29 9.89 -17.43 11.49
N ASN A 30 10.11 -18.36 10.55
CA ASN A 30 11.16 -18.27 9.55
C ASN A 30 10.64 -17.52 8.33
N GLY A 31 11.27 -16.38 8.04
CA GLY A 31 10.94 -15.59 6.86
C GLY A 31 11.49 -14.18 6.98
N PHE A 32 10.79 -13.24 6.38
CA PHE A 32 11.20 -11.85 6.31
C PHE A 32 10.11 -10.93 6.80
N PHE A 33 10.51 -9.86 7.48
CA PHE A 33 9.69 -8.70 7.74
C PHE A 33 10.17 -7.57 6.85
N PHE A 34 9.26 -6.73 6.39
CA PHE A 34 9.64 -5.50 5.68
C PHE A 34 8.91 -4.26 6.20
N GLU A 35 9.57 -3.12 6.09
CA GLU A 35 9.06 -1.81 6.49
C GLU A 35 9.51 -0.75 5.47
N TYR A 36 8.62 0.18 5.11
CA TYR A 36 8.96 1.31 4.25
C TYR A 36 9.45 2.52 5.06
N TYR A 37 10.38 3.26 4.47
CA TYR A 37 11.00 4.45 5.04
C TYR A 37 11.15 5.54 3.98
N ARG A 38 11.10 6.80 4.40
CA ARG A 38 11.35 7.96 3.52
C ARG A 38 12.83 8.25 3.32
N ASP A 39 13.67 7.78 4.23
CA ASP A 39 15.08 8.14 4.33
C ASP A 39 16.01 6.91 4.31
N GLN A 40 17.23 7.12 3.84
CA GLN A 40 18.22 6.06 3.67
C GLN A 40 18.66 5.45 5.01
N ASP A 41 18.65 6.28 6.06
CA ASP A 41 19.06 5.92 7.42
C ASP A 41 17.99 5.14 8.18
N LEU A 42 16.81 4.92 7.58
CA LEU A 42 15.70 4.16 8.12
C LEU A 42 15.18 4.73 9.44
N THR A 43 15.01 6.06 9.50
CA THR A 43 14.51 6.77 10.70
C THR A 43 13.07 7.26 10.52
N GLU A 44 12.64 7.56 9.30
CA GLU A 44 11.30 8.05 8.98
C GLU A 44 10.41 6.93 8.41
N LYS A 45 9.88 6.09 9.29
CA LYS A 45 9.00 4.98 8.92
C LYS A 45 7.71 5.48 8.27
N ILE A 46 7.25 4.75 7.25
CA ILE A 46 5.94 4.91 6.62
C ILE A 46 5.03 3.79 7.12
N GLU A 47 3.85 4.17 7.59
CA GLU A 47 2.89 3.23 8.14
C GLU A 47 2.25 2.37 7.04
N SER A 48 2.00 1.10 7.36
CA SER A 48 1.23 0.20 6.48
C SER A 48 -0.14 0.79 6.16
N GLY A 49 -0.62 0.53 4.95
CA GLY A 49 -1.85 1.09 4.39
C GLY A 49 -1.66 2.47 3.75
N SER A 50 -0.45 3.03 3.82
CA SER A 50 -0.14 4.31 3.17
C SER A 50 -0.16 4.19 1.64
N LYS A 51 -0.54 5.30 1.00
CA LYS A 51 -0.39 5.47 -0.44
C LYS A 51 0.91 6.20 -0.76
N LEU A 52 1.79 5.56 -1.52
CA LEU A 52 3.06 6.09 -2.00
C LEU A 52 2.84 6.85 -3.32
N LYS A 53 3.59 7.93 -3.50
CA LYS A 53 3.61 8.75 -4.74
C LYS A 53 4.92 8.47 -5.49
N ALA A 54 5.07 8.99 -6.70
CA ALA A 54 6.38 8.98 -7.35
C ALA A 54 7.46 9.63 -6.46
N GLY A 55 8.64 9.02 -6.37
CA GLY A 55 9.69 9.43 -5.44
C GLY A 55 10.70 8.33 -5.13
N SER A 56 11.59 8.61 -4.18
CA SER A 56 12.57 7.64 -3.66
C SER A 56 12.23 7.29 -2.21
N TYR A 57 12.29 6.00 -1.91
CA TYR A 57 11.96 5.39 -0.65
C TYR A 57 12.96 4.28 -0.33
N TYR A 58 12.87 3.73 0.88
CA TYR A 58 13.75 2.66 1.32
C TYR A 58 12.93 1.56 1.97
N ILE A 59 13.20 0.32 1.59
CA ILE A 59 12.59 -0.85 2.20
C ILE A 59 13.62 -1.47 3.12
N LYS A 60 13.32 -1.46 4.41
CA LYS A 60 14.07 -2.21 5.41
C LYS A 60 13.56 -3.64 5.43
N ILE A 61 14.48 -4.60 5.42
CA ILE A 61 14.19 -6.03 5.46
C ILE A 61 14.88 -6.62 6.68
N ILE A 62 14.12 -7.37 7.47
CA ILE A 62 14.61 -8.04 8.69
C ILE A 62 14.37 -9.53 8.52
N GLN A 63 15.44 -10.31 8.62
CA GLN A 63 15.33 -11.77 8.65
C GLN A 63 14.82 -12.23 10.02
N SER A 64 13.91 -13.19 10.01
CA SER A 64 13.47 -13.90 11.22
C SER A 64 13.74 -15.39 11.10
N GLY A 65 14.09 -16.01 12.23
CA GLY A 65 14.38 -17.44 12.31
C GLY A 65 15.60 -17.87 11.48
N SER A 66 15.53 -19.07 10.93
CA SER A 66 16.62 -19.73 10.18
C SER A 66 16.52 -19.57 8.66
N SER A 67 15.82 -18.55 8.16
CA SER A 67 15.74 -18.29 6.71
C SER A 67 17.10 -18.04 6.09
N SER A 68 17.20 -18.18 4.77
CA SER A 68 18.39 -17.70 4.06
C SER A 68 18.48 -16.17 4.18
N LEU A 69 19.69 -15.64 4.09
CA LEU A 69 19.87 -14.19 4.03
C LEU A 69 19.10 -13.64 2.81
N PRO A 70 18.44 -12.48 2.93
CA PRO A 70 17.77 -11.85 1.81
C PRO A 70 18.82 -11.41 0.78
N THR A 71 18.62 -11.82 -0.47
CA THR A 71 19.57 -11.57 -1.57
C THR A 71 18.94 -10.75 -2.68
N TYR A 72 17.66 -10.98 -2.96
CA TYR A 72 16.92 -10.21 -3.95
C TYR A 72 15.48 -9.93 -3.54
N ILE A 73 14.94 -8.87 -4.12
CA ILE A 73 13.55 -8.43 -3.99
C ILE A 73 12.89 -8.37 -5.37
N SER A 74 11.62 -8.78 -5.41
CA SER A 74 10.72 -8.50 -6.53
C SER A 74 9.49 -7.78 -5.99
N ILE A 75 8.97 -6.84 -6.77
CA ILE A 75 7.81 -6.02 -6.42
C ILE A 75 6.91 -6.01 -7.65
N ASP A 76 5.65 -6.39 -7.46
CA ASP A 76 4.58 -6.22 -8.43
C ASP A 76 3.73 -5.04 -7.92
N SER A 77 3.75 -3.95 -8.66
CA SER A 77 3.11 -2.69 -8.28
C SER A 77 1.87 -2.47 -9.12
N GLU A 78 0.90 -1.70 -8.61
CA GLU A 78 -0.21 -1.26 -9.46
C GLU A 78 0.33 -0.46 -10.66
N GLY A 79 -0.06 -0.86 -11.87
CA GLY A 79 0.58 -0.42 -13.11
C GLY A 79 1.63 -1.43 -13.60
N ILE A 80 2.57 -0.99 -14.44
CA ILE A 80 3.70 -1.85 -14.90
C ILE A 80 5.05 -1.13 -14.86
N ASN A 81 5.06 0.19 -14.75
CA ASN A 81 6.30 0.98 -14.82
C ASN A 81 7.16 0.84 -13.56
N ASN A 82 6.57 0.32 -12.48
CA ASN A 82 7.18 0.25 -11.16
C ASN A 82 7.47 -1.16 -10.69
N ASP A 83 7.21 -2.16 -11.52
CA ASP A 83 7.59 -3.54 -11.25
C ASP A 83 9.10 -3.67 -11.11
N VAL A 84 9.51 -4.48 -10.14
CA VAL A 84 10.91 -4.79 -9.85
C VAL A 84 11.05 -6.30 -9.93
N SER A 85 12.05 -6.78 -10.67
CA SER A 85 12.34 -8.21 -10.80
C SER A 85 13.75 -8.53 -10.33
N ASN A 86 13.85 -9.31 -9.25
CA ASN A 86 15.10 -9.88 -8.72
C ASN A 86 16.23 -8.86 -8.51
N HIS A 87 15.89 -7.65 -8.04
CA HIS A 87 16.89 -6.65 -7.72
C HIS A 87 17.67 -7.04 -6.46
N ALA A 88 18.97 -6.72 -6.45
CA ALA A 88 19.83 -7.00 -5.32
C ALA A 88 19.42 -6.19 -4.08
N ILE A 89 19.56 -6.83 -2.92
CA ILE A 89 19.38 -6.22 -1.60
C ILE A 89 20.75 -5.93 -0.99
N GLU A 90 20.87 -4.79 -0.30
CA GLU A 90 22.07 -4.38 0.41
C GLU A 90 22.05 -4.90 1.86
N ASP A 91 23.14 -5.53 2.31
CA ASP A 91 23.38 -5.82 3.73
C ASP A 91 24.00 -4.57 4.38
N ILE A 92 23.30 -3.99 5.35
CA ILE A 92 23.77 -2.80 6.09
C ILE A 92 24.25 -3.14 7.50
N GLY A 93 24.38 -4.43 7.81
CA GLY A 93 24.86 -4.96 9.08
C GLY A 93 23.77 -5.16 10.13
N ASN A 94 24.15 -5.82 11.22
CA ASN A 94 23.26 -6.14 12.36
C ASN A 94 22.00 -6.93 11.97
N GLY A 95 22.05 -7.72 10.89
CA GLY A 95 20.91 -8.49 10.39
C GLY A 95 19.82 -7.63 9.74
N ILE A 96 20.14 -6.38 9.41
CA ILE A 96 19.25 -5.47 8.69
C ILE A 96 19.74 -5.37 7.25
N PHE A 97 18.78 -5.44 6.34
CA PHE A 97 18.99 -5.33 4.92
C PHE A 97 18.15 -4.19 4.36
N ARG A 98 18.59 -3.60 3.25
CA ARG A 98 17.93 -2.44 2.65
C ARG A 98 17.81 -2.59 1.15
N TYR A 99 16.69 -2.12 0.62
CA TYR A 99 16.51 -1.90 -0.80
C TYR A 99 16.14 -0.43 -1.06
N ASN A 100 16.79 0.20 -2.03
CA ASN A 100 16.43 1.54 -2.50
C ASN A 100 15.28 1.42 -3.51
N ARG A 101 14.12 1.92 -3.13
CA ARG A 101 12.90 1.86 -3.91
C ARG A 101 12.70 3.19 -4.63
N VAL A 102 12.94 3.20 -5.94
CA VAL A 102 12.55 4.31 -6.82
C VAL A 102 11.19 4.02 -7.41
N ILE A 103 10.26 4.95 -7.29
CA ILE A 103 8.93 4.91 -7.86
C ILE A 103 8.84 6.01 -8.92
N ASN A 104 8.67 5.61 -10.17
CA ASN A 104 8.47 6.48 -11.33
C ASN A 104 6.99 6.68 -11.60
N HIS A 105 6.64 7.72 -12.35
CA HIS A 105 5.26 7.96 -12.73
C HIS A 105 4.61 6.77 -13.47
N ASP A 106 3.38 6.44 -13.08
CA ASP A 106 2.54 5.48 -13.77
C ASP A 106 1.07 5.95 -13.76
N PRO A 107 0.48 6.28 -14.93
CA PRO A 107 -0.90 6.75 -15.00
C PRO A 107 -1.93 5.67 -14.66
N LEU A 108 -1.54 4.39 -14.69
CA LEU A 108 -2.42 3.28 -14.34
C LEU A 108 -2.46 3.00 -12.83
N ALA A 109 -1.55 3.59 -12.05
CA ALA A 109 -1.50 3.43 -10.60
C ALA A 109 -2.48 4.37 -9.89
N ILE A 110 -3.68 3.88 -9.58
CA ILE A 110 -4.75 4.65 -8.94
C ILE A 110 -4.86 4.40 -7.43
N GLY A 111 -4.04 3.49 -6.89
CA GLY A 111 -3.93 3.18 -5.46
C GLY A 111 -5.10 2.36 -4.95
N ILE A 112 -5.52 1.36 -5.74
CA ILE A 112 -6.50 0.34 -5.40
C ILE A 112 -5.81 -0.96 -5.02
N ASP A 113 -4.78 -1.36 -5.76
CA ASP A 113 -4.10 -2.63 -5.56
C ASP A 113 -2.83 -2.41 -4.72
N PRO A 114 -2.63 -3.19 -3.64
CA PRO A 114 -1.40 -3.10 -2.85
C PRO A 114 -0.23 -3.72 -3.63
N GLU A 115 0.97 -3.20 -3.41
CA GLU A 115 2.19 -3.81 -3.93
C GLU A 115 2.38 -5.22 -3.36
N ILE A 116 2.69 -6.19 -4.23
CA ILE A 116 3.07 -7.53 -3.82
C ILE A 116 4.60 -7.59 -3.78
N ILE A 117 5.15 -7.78 -2.59
CA ILE A 117 6.59 -7.85 -2.37
C ILE A 117 7.00 -9.29 -2.12
N LEU A 118 8.06 -9.74 -2.81
CA LEU A 118 8.70 -11.03 -2.62
C LEU A 118 10.17 -10.83 -2.28
N ILE A 119 10.64 -11.48 -1.22
CA ILE A 119 12.03 -11.47 -0.80
C ILE A 119 12.55 -12.89 -0.96
N ASN A 120 13.60 -13.08 -1.77
CA ASN A 120 14.04 -14.40 -2.22
C ASN A 120 12.91 -15.27 -2.82
N GLY A 121 11.92 -14.63 -3.45
CA GLY A 121 10.73 -15.31 -4.00
C GLY A 121 9.70 -15.74 -2.94
N GLN A 122 9.87 -15.34 -1.67
CA GLN A 122 8.95 -15.64 -0.58
C GLN A 122 8.15 -14.40 -0.19
N THR A 123 6.87 -14.60 0.14
CA THR A 123 6.03 -13.55 0.73
C THR A 123 6.50 -13.24 2.16
N PRO A 124 6.67 -11.96 2.54
CA PRO A 124 6.98 -11.57 3.92
C PRO A 124 5.95 -12.07 4.93
N ILE A 125 6.38 -12.26 6.18
CA ILE A 125 5.54 -12.77 7.27
C ILE A 125 4.60 -11.68 7.81
N ASN A 126 4.99 -10.41 7.74
CA ASN A 126 4.09 -9.33 8.11
C ASN A 126 3.08 -9.04 7.01
N ASN A 127 1.83 -8.84 7.40
CA ASN A 127 0.82 -8.28 6.53
C ASN A 127 1.03 -6.76 6.47
N SER A 128 1.89 -6.33 5.57
CA SER A 128 2.12 -4.92 5.29
C SER A 128 1.72 -4.61 3.85
N ASP A 129 0.68 -3.81 3.72
CA ASP A 129 0.11 -3.41 2.44
C ASP A 129 0.54 -1.97 2.17
N PHE A 130 1.14 -1.71 1.02
CA PHE A 130 1.44 -0.36 0.56
C PHE A 130 0.83 -0.18 -0.81
N TYR A 131 0.20 0.95 -1.04
CA TYR A 131 -0.49 1.22 -2.30
C TYR A 131 0.31 2.22 -3.09
N TYR A 132 0.49 2.00 -4.39
CA TYR A 132 1.08 3.01 -5.24
C TYR A 132 -0.02 3.82 -5.92
N THR A 133 0.04 5.15 -5.81
CA THR A 133 -0.89 6.05 -6.47
C THR A 133 -0.13 7.19 -7.11
N ASP A 134 -0.28 7.34 -8.41
CA ASP A 134 0.32 8.44 -9.15
C ASP A 134 -0.53 8.96 -10.27
N THR A 135 -1.85 8.79 -10.11
CA THR A 135 -2.81 9.64 -10.80
C THR A 135 -2.43 11.09 -10.58
N ILE A 136 -2.05 11.72 -11.68
CA ILE A 136 -1.85 13.17 -11.76
C ILE A 136 -3.19 13.78 -11.33
N VAL A 137 -3.14 14.84 -10.51
CA VAL A 137 -4.30 15.72 -10.38
C VAL A 137 -4.72 16.11 -11.80
N PRO A 138 -6.01 15.97 -12.17
CA PRO A 138 -6.46 16.32 -13.52
C PRO A 138 -5.90 17.69 -13.93
N GLU A 139 -5.32 17.76 -15.12
CA GLU A 139 -4.88 19.03 -15.65
C GLU A 139 -6.14 19.83 -16.01
N LEU A 140 -6.30 20.96 -15.33
CA LEU A 140 -7.43 21.86 -15.51
C LEU A 140 -6.94 23.10 -16.25
N ASP A 141 -7.52 23.36 -17.41
CA ASP A 141 -7.38 24.63 -18.11
C ASP A 141 -8.72 25.37 -18.09
N LEU A 142 -8.63 26.70 -17.97
CA LEU A 142 -9.79 27.58 -17.99
C LEU A 142 -9.65 28.59 -19.11
N GLU A 143 -10.48 28.43 -20.13
CA GLU A 143 -10.64 29.44 -21.17
C GLU A 143 -11.76 30.41 -20.75
N ALA A 144 -11.50 31.72 -20.85
CA ALA A 144 -12.49 32.75 -20.61
C ALA A 144 -12.63 33.64 -21.85
N THR A 145 -13.88 33.83 -22.29
CA THR A 145 -14.24 34.82 -23.31
C THR A 145 -15.11 35.89 -22.64
N LEU A 146 -14.58 37.11 -22.53
CA LEU A 146 -15.30 38.22 -21.90
C LEU A 146 -16.05 39.03 -22.97
N GLY A 147 -17.34 39.24 -22.76
CA GLY A 147 -18.22 39.95 -23.68
C GLY A 147 -18.85 41.20 -23.07
N GLU A 148 -19.44 42.06 -23.89
CA GLU A 148 -20.10 43.28 -23.40
C GLU A 148 -21.40 43.01 -22.63
N SER A 149 -22.05 41.85 -22.88
CA SER A 149 -23.31 41.45 -22.24
C SER A 149 -23.25 40.10 -21.51
N GLU A 150 -22.29 39.25 -21.85
CA GLU A 150 -22.15 37.91 -21.28
C GLU A 150 -20.68 37.48 -21.31
N ASP A 151 -20.23 36.86 -20.22
CA ASP A 151 -18.93 36.20 -20.15
C ASP A 151 -19.13 34.68 -20.28
N THR A 152 -18.30 34.03 -21.08
CA THR A 152 -18.28 32.57 -21.23
C THR A 152 -17.01 31.99 -20.62
N TYR A 153 -17.16 30.95 -19.81
CA TYR A 153 -16.06 30.22 -19.19
C TYR A 153 -16.14 28.75 -19.59
N ARG A 154 -15.01 28.18 -20.01
CA ARG A 154 -14.90 26.78 -20.42
C ARG A 154 -13.77 26.11 -19.64
N LEU A 155 -14.14 25.17 -18.77
CA LEU A 155 -13.22 24.31 -18.06
C LEU A 155 -12.90 23.10 -18.93
N ILE A 156 -11.62 22.88 -19.20
CA ILE A 156 -11.09 21.73 -19.93
C ILE A 156 -10.34 20.88 -18.91
N SER A 157 -10.70 19.60 -18.85
CA SER A 157 -10.01 18.62 -18.01
C SER A 157 -9.49 17.50 -18.90
N ASN A 158 -8.26 17.04 -18.66
CA ASN A 158 -7.71 15.87 -19.33
C ASN A 158 -8.27 14.54 -18.79
N GLU A 159 -8.97 14.58 -17.65
CA GLU A 159 -9.56 13.42 -16.97
C GLU A 159 -11.01 13.70 -16.53
N ALA A 160 -11.77 12.65 -16.21
CA ALA A 160 -13.14 12.79 -15.70
C ALA A 160 -13.16 13.42 -14.29
N LEU A 161 -13.91 14.51 -14.13
CA LEU A 161 -14.07 15.18 -12.84
C LEU A 161 -15.25 14.59 -12.05
N SER A 162 -15.04 14.31 -10.77
CA SER A 162 -16.11 13.81 -9.90
C SER A 162 -17.10 14.91 -9.50
N TYR A 163 -16.65 16.16 -9.35
CA TYR A 163 -17.48 17.33 -9.11
C TYR A 163 -16.76 18.62 -9.53
N ILE A 164 -17.53 19.69 -9.73
CA ILE A 164 -17.04 21.05 -9.99
C ILE A 164 -17.74 21.99 -9.01
N GLU A 165 -16.99 22.83 -8.29
CA GLU A 165 -17.54 23.88 -7.43
C GLU A 165 -17.22 25.26 -8.02
N ILE A 166 -18.25 26.07 -8.32
CA ILE A 166 -18.09 27.43 -8.83
C ILE A 166 -18.53 28.41 -7.74
N LYS A 167 -17.60 29.26 -7.28
CA LYS A 167 -17.89 30.34 -6.32
C LYS A 167 -17.88 31.68 -7.02
N MET A 168 -19.03 32.35 -7.05
CA MET A 168 -19.16 33.70 -7.60
C MET A 168 -19.22 34.73 -6.47
N SER A 169 -18.31 35.70 -6.51
CA SER A 169 -18.37 36.91 -5.69
C SER A 169 -19.23 37.97 -6.41
N PRO A 170 -19.99 38.82 -5.69
CA PRO A 170 -20.72 39.96 -6.28
C PRO A 170 -19.84 40.95 -7.07
N GLU A 171 -18.51 40.84 -6.96
CA GLU A 171 -17.52 41.71 -7.61
C GLU A 171 -16.92 41.12 -8.90
N HIS A 172 -17.62 40.24 -9.62
CA HIS A 172 -17.22 39.69 -10.93
C HIS A 172 -15.81 39.04 -10.96
N LYS A 173 -15.48 38.24 -9.94
CA LYS A 173 -14.30 37.36 -10.01
C LYS A 173 -14.73 35.92 -9.77
N ILE A 174 -14.50 35.08 -10.77
CA ILE A 174 -14.62 33.62 -10.65
C ILE A 174 -13.27 33.10 -10.14
N LEU A 175 -13.31 32.35 -9.03
CA LEU A 175 -12.14 31.67 -8.47
C LEU A 175 -12.38 30.17 -8.58
N PHE A 176 -11.58 29.48 -9.37
CA PHE A 176 -11.53 28.02 -9.39
C PHE A 176 -10.58 27.56 -8.27
N ARG A 177 -11.01 26.63 -7.43
CA ARG A 177 -10.20 25.99 -6.39
C ARG A 177 -10.12 24.50 -6.64
#